data_AF-A0A942CR36-F1
#
_entry.id   AF-A0A942CR36-F1
#
_cell.length_a   1.000
_cell.length_b   1.000
_cell.length_c   1.000
_cell.angle_alpha   90.00
_cell.angle_beta   90.00
_cell.angle_gamma   90.00
#
_symmetry.space_group_name_H-M   'P 1'
#
loop_
_entity.id
_entity.type
_entity.pdbx_description
1 polymer ?
#
loop_
_entity_poly.entity_id
_entity_poly.type
_entity_poly.pdbx_seq_one_letter_code
_entity_poly.pdbx_strand_id
1 'polypeptide(L)'
;MTHAFTFEGLLQRIEHEGEPRLVPHAGHPTSIPCPTTGHALRIAAIDTAAPALCPSCMKTGYGAFLSFVADLRMAYACPQCEQMVWVAGS
;
A
#
# COMPACT_ATOMS: atom_id res chain seq x y z
N MET A 1 -4.44 -11.31 11.87
CA MET A 1 -3.53 -11.88 10.84
C MET A 1 -3.44 -10.87 9.72
N THR A 2 -2.23 -10.42 9.39
CA THR A 2 -2.00 -9.44 8.32
C THR A 2 -1.87 -10.20 7.00
N HIS A 3 -2.76 -9.96 6.03
CA HIS A 3 -2.66 -10.61 4.71
C HIS A 3 -1.82 -9.71 3.80
N ALA A 4 -0.69 -10.24 3.32
CA ALA A 4 0.18 -9.58 2.36
C ALA A 4 -0.29 -9.82 0.91
N PHE A 5 -0.23 -8.80 0.06
CA PHE A 5 -0.57 -8.88 -1.37
C PHE A 5 0.30 -7.92 -2.20
N THR A 6 0.41 -8.14 -3.51
CA THR A 6 1.32 -7.34 -4.36
C THR A 6 0.78 -5.93 -4.60
N PHE A 7 1.59 -5.04 -5.17
CA PHE A 7 1.17 -3.68 -5.49
C PHE A 7 0.11 -3.60 -6.61
N GLU A 8 -0.17 -4.68 -7.35
CA GLU A 8 -1.20 -4.71 -8.42
C GLU A 8 -1.06 -3.55 -9.44
N GLY A 9 0.17 -3.13 -9.75
CA GLY A 9 0.44 -1.99 -10.63
C GLY A 9 0.06 -0.62 -10.06
N LEU A 10 -0.32 -0.53 -8.78
CA LEU A 10 -0.68 0.72 -8.13
C LEU A 10 0.51 1.60 -7.81
N LEU A 11 1.59 0.96 -7.38
CA LEU A 11 2.75 1.61 -6.79
C LEU A 11 3.99 1.13 -7.53
N GLN A 12 4.91 2.06 -7.74
CA GLN A 12 6.24 1.77 -8.22
C GLN A 12 7.24 2.09 -7.12
N ARG A 13 8.23 1.21 -6.97
CA ARG A 13 9.37 1.46 -6.09
C ARG A 13 10.38 2.33 -6.81
N ILE A 14 10.79 3.41 -6.16
CA ILE A 14 11.87 4.28 -6.62
C ILE A 14 12.94 4.33 -5.53
N GLU A 15 14.16 4.68 -5.92
CA GLU A 15 15.21 5.03 -4.98
C GLU A 15 15.30 6.57 -4.93
N HIS A 16 15.22 7.14 -3.74
CA HIS A 16 15.36 8.57 -3.52
C HIS A 16 16.34 8.81 -2.37
N GLU A 17 17.44 9.51 -2.65
CA GLU A 17 18.51 9.77 -1.67
C GLU A 17 19.10 8.49 -1.03
N GLY A 18 19.10 7.37 -1.77
CA GLY A 18 19.60 6.09 -1.29
C GLY A 18 18.62 5.30 -0.40
N GLU A 19 17.38 5.80 -0.27
CA GLU A 19 16.31 5.10 0.43
C GLU A 19 15.20 4.66 -0.55
N PRO A 20 14.69 3.43 -0.41
CA PRO A 20 13.58 2.97 -1.25
C PRO A 20 12.28 3.65 -0.80
N ARG A 21 11.57 4.23 -1.76
CA ARG A 21 10.27 4.89 -1.57
C ARG A 21 9.24 4.33 -2.54
N LEU A 22 7.97 4.40 -2.16
CA LEU A 22 6.87 4.09 -3.06
C LEU A 22 6.26 5.39 -3.60
N VAL A 23 5.99 5.41 -4.90
CA VAL A 23 5.19 6.46 -5.54
C VAL A 23 4.07 5.83 -6.36
N PRO A 24 2.93 6.52 -6.58
CA PRO A 24 1.88 6.01 -7.46
C PRO A 24 2.40 5.79 -8.88
N HIS A 25 1.98 4.70 -9.52
CA HIS A 25 2.30 4.44 -10.91
C HIS A 25 1.49 5.38 -11.82
N ALA A 26 2.11 5.93 -12.87
CA ALA A 26 1.41 6.71 -13.89
C ALA A 26 0.39 5.80 -14.61
N GLY A 27 -0.90 6.04 -14.41
CA GLY A 27 -1.95 5.15 -14.93
C GLY A 27 -2.30 3.98 -14.03
N HIS A 28 -2.02 4.06 -12.73
CA HIS A 28 -2.47 3.07 -11.75
C HIS A 28 -3.97 2.77 -11.91
N PRO A 29 -4.41 1.51 -11.72
CA PRO A 29 -5.82 1.19 -11.75
C PRO A 29 -6.59 1.96 -10.67
N THR A 30 -7.90 2.16 -10.90
CA THR A 30 -8.80 2.82 -9.94
C THR A 30 -9.40 1.85 -8.93
N SER A 31 -9.16 0.55 -9.09
CA SER A 31 -9.57 -0.51 -8.19
C SER A 31 -8.62 -1.70 -8.25
N ILE A 32 -8.52 -2.44 -7.15
CA ILE A 32 -7.78 -3.71 -7.07
C ILE A 32 -8.67 -4.83 -6.54
N PRO A 33 -8.40 -6.10 -6.86
CA PRO A 33 -9.12 -7.20 -6.24
C PRO A 33 -8.82 -7.28 -4.75
N CYS A 34 -9.85 -7.44 -3.93
CA CYS A 34 -9.71 -7.78 -2.52
C CYS A 34 -9.01 -9.14 -2.41
N PRO A 35 -7.86 -9.27 -1.73
CA PRO A 35 -7.14 -10.54 -1.63
C PRO A 35 -7.91 -11.60 -0.84
N THR A 36 -8.91 -11.20 -0.05
CA THR A 36 -9.75 -12.13 0.74
C THR A 36 -11.00 -12.57 0.00
N THR A 37 -11.67 -11.66 -0.72
CA THR A 37 -12.99 -11.93 -1.32
C THR A 37 -13.00 -11.92 -2.85
N GLY A 38 -11.92 -11.48 -3.49
CA GLY A 38 -11.84 -11.26 -4.94
C GLY A 38 -12.64 -10.07 -5.46
N HIS A 39 -13.48 -9.44 -4.63
CA HIS A 39 -14.29 -8.29 -5.04
C HIS A 39 -13.42 -7.07 -5.34
N ALA A 40 -13.80 -6.28 -6.34
CA ALA A 40 -13.08 -5.05 -6.67
C ALA A 40 -13.22 -4.00 -5.55
N LEU A 41 -12.10 -3.60 -4.96
CA LEU A 41 -12.00 -2.50 -4.01
C LEU A 41 -11.59 -1.24 -4.77
N ARG A 42 -12.49 -0.26 -4.83
CA ARG A 42 -12.22 1.03 -5.47
C ARG A 42 -11.35 1.89 -4.58
N ILE A 43 -10.28 2.44 -5.13
CA ILE A 43 -9.31 3.25 -4.38
C ILE A 43 -9.89 4.64 -4.15
N ALA A 44 -9.85 5.09 -2.91
CA ALA A 44 -10.28 6.42 -2.50
C ALA A 44 -9.09 7.39 -2.46
N ALA A 45 -7.98 6.98 -1.85
CA ALA A 45 -6.76 7.76 -1.80
C ALA A 45 -5.51 6.87 -1.71
N ILE A 46 -4.39 7.43 -2.18
CA ILE A 46 -3.05 6.89 -1.98
C ILE A 46 -2.21 8.02 -1.37
N ASP A 47 -1.66 7.79 -0.19
CA ASP A 47 -0.76 8.73 0.50
C ASP A 47 0.64 8.15 0.59
N THR A 48 1.64 8.89 0.12
CA THR A 48 3.07 8.52 0.11
C THR A 48 3.95 9.57 0.80
N ALA A 49 3.34 10.57 1.46
CA ALA A 49 4.04 11.75 1.93
C ALA A 49 4.83 11.51 3.22
N ALA A 50 4.34 10.61 4.09
CA ALA A 50 4.90 10.39 5.42
C ALA A 50 5.56 9.01 5.56
N PRO A 51 6.73 8.92 6.21
CA PRO A 51 7.31 7.64 6.56
C PRO A 51 6.47 6.96 7.65
N ALA A 52 6.38 5.63 7.58
CA ALA A 52 5.66 4.83 8.57
C ALA A 52 6.38 3.52 8.89
N LEU A 53 6.07 2.98 10.07
CA LEU A 53 6.56 1.68 10.52
C LEU A 53 5.78 0.57 9.82
N CYS A 54 6.48 -0.26 9.03
CA CYS A 54 5.88 -1.43 8.41
C CYS A 54 5.51 -2.48 9.48
N PRO A 55 4.25 -2.95 9.56
CA PRO A 55 3.86 -3.96 10.54
C PRO A 55 4.40 -5.37 10.22
N SER A 56 4.90 -5.61 9.00
CA SER A 56 5.48 -6.90 8.60
C SER A 56 6.96 -7.02 8.96
N CYS A 57 7.78 -6.02 8.61
CA CYS A 57 9.22 -6.08 8.82
C CYS A 57 9.72 -5.18 9.96
N MET A 58 8.83 -4.42 10.60
CA MET A 58 9.14 -3.49 11.70
C MET A 58 10.23 -2.47 11.34
N LYS A 59 10.36 -2.12 10.06
CA LYS A 59 11.24 -1.04 9.57
C LYS A 59 10.42 0.20 9.22
N THR A 60 10.96 1.37 9.54
CA THR A 60 10.43 2.65 9.10
C THR A 60 10.87 2.92 7.66
N GLY A 61 9.97 3.45 6.84
CA GLY A 61 10.30 3.86 5.47
C GLY A 61 9.17 4.64 4.80
N TYR A 62 9.44 5.16 3.62
CA TYR A 62 8.47 5.92 2.81
C TYR A 62 7.61 4.97 1.96
N GLY A 63 6.71 4.27 2.63
CA GLY A 63 5.69 3.44 1.98
C GLY A 63 4.48 4.23 1.49
N ALA A 64 3.39 3.52 1.25
CA ALA A 64 2.13 4.13 0.84
C ALA A 64 0.95 3.64 1.69
N PHE A 65 0.09 4.55 2.13
CA PHE A 65 -1.22 4.21 2.68
C PHE A 65 -2.26 4.23 1.58
N LEU A 66 -3.13 3.23 1.57
CA LEU A 66 -4.25 3.12 0.65
C LEU A 66 -5.55 3.03 1.43
N SER A 67 -6.53 3.82 1.02
CA SER A 67 -7.91 3.74 1.49
C SER A 67 -8.83 3.42 0.32
N PHE A 68 -10.00 2.85 0.64
CA PHE A 68 -10.93 2.34 -0.35
C PHE A 68 -12.33 2.91 -0.13
N VAL A 69 -13.07 3.12 -1.22
CA VAL A 69 -14.43 3.66 -1.17
C VAL A 69 -15.34 2.65 -0.50
N ALA A 70 -16.06 3.09 0.54
CA ALA A 70 -17.01 2.28 1.31
C ALA A 70 -16.40 1.03 1.98
N ASP A 71 -15.07 0.98 2.16
CA ASP A 71 -14.38 -0.04 2.96
C ASP A 71 -13.54 0.67 4.03
N LEU A 72 -13.76 0.29 5.29
CA LEU A 72 -13.13 0.92 6.45
C LEU A 72 -11.69 0.43 6.68
N ARG A 73 -11.26 -0.60 5.96
CA ARG A 73 -9.90 -1.12 6.07
C ARG A 73 -8.95 -0.21 5.28
N MET A 74 -7.78 0.01 5.86
CA MET A 74 -6.66 0.64 5.15
C MET A 74 -5.58 -0.40 4.87
N ALA A 75 -4.82 -0.19 3.81
CA ALA A 75 -3.63 -0.98 3.52
C ALA A 75 -2.38 -0.09 3.61
N TYR A 76 -1.28 -0.69 4.05
CA TYR A 76 0.04 -0.08 3.98
C TYR A 76 0.94 -0.89 3.06
N ALA A 77 1.53 -0.22 2.08
CA ALA A 77 2.49 -0.76 1.14
C ALA A 77 3.91 -0.46 1.63
N CYS A 78 4.74 -1.50 1.78
CA CYS A 78 6.10 -1.37 2.27
C CYS A 78 7.12 -1.54 1.13
N PRO A 79 8.03 -0.56 0.90
CA PRO A 79 9.03 -0.65 -0.16
C PRO A 79 10.07 -1.75 0.08
N GLN A 80 10.31 -2.14 1.34
CA GLN A 80 11.31 -3.14 1.72
C GLN A 80 10.76 -4.56 1.66
N CYS A 81 9.47 -4.74 1.93
CA CYS A 81 8.81 -6.04 1.82
C CYS A 81 8.35 -6.32 0.39
N GLU A 82 8.10 -5.26 -0.39
CA GLU A 82 7.45 -5.32 -1.71
C GLU A 82 6.03 -5.90 -1.65
N GLN A 83 5.32 -5.59 -0.57
CA GLN A 83 3.97 -6.09 -0.29
C GLN A 83 3.13 -5.00 0.35
N MET A 84 1.82 -5.08 0.11
CA MET A 84 0.79 -4.37 0.84
C MET A 84 0.22 -5.25 1.93
N VAL A 85 -0.11 -4.65 3.06
CA VAL A 85 -0.69 -5.33 4.20
C VAL A 85 -1.86 -4.54 4.76
N TRP A 86 -2.93 -5.24 5.13
CA TRP A 86 -4.05 -4.61 5.83
C TRP A 86 -3.58 -4.08 7.19
N VAL A 87 -3.79 -2.79 7.44
CA VAL A 87 -3.59 -2.17 8.74
C VAL A 87 -4.95 -2.03 9.42
N ALA A 88 -4.99 -2.31 10.72
CA ALA A 88 -6.19 -2.05 11.49
C ALA A 88 -6.44 -0.53 11.47
N GLY A 89 -7.62 -0.12 10.98
CA GLY A 89 -8.11 1.22 11.22
C GLY A 89 -8.30 1.38 12.73
N SER A 90 -7.64 2.39 13.30
CA SER A 90 -7.83 2.79 14.70
C SER A 90 -9.21 3.39 14.92
#